data_AF-A0A942S550-F1
#
_entry.id   AF-A0A942S550-F1
#
_cell.length_a   1.000
_cell.length_b   1.000
_cell.length_c   1.000
_cell.angle_alpha   90.00
_cell.angle_beta   90.00
_cell.angle_gamma   90.00
#
_symmetry.space_group_name_H-M   'P 1'
#
loop_
_entity.id
_entity.type
_entity.pdbx_description
1 polymer ?
#
loop_
_entity_poly.entity_id
_entity_poly.type
_entity_poly.pdbx_seq_one_letter_code
_entity_poly.pdbx_strand_id
1 'polypeptide(L)'
;IYLDNGPVAKSLVFQNVMLALGIEWQTHIPAGKDGTRTTARSKGKVERPFRTVKEAHETLYHFHKPETEKQANEWLLRYLLRYNDQNHRTEKHSRLTDWLTHLPAEGLREMCSWEQFCRFAREPETRKVGVDARISVPGGTKYEVEPDMAGETVILLWGLFDDEMYVEFEGEKFGPYYPVSGPIPLHRYRAFKQGKAQARAERIRALADQLGLPISALAGDDIRLTPTAFPIELPKQPFESPIQEYQFPNAIAAKLAIADDLAMPLAKLSPAERAAIDLILAETLTRSVVLSRVRSYFREHQTGEGYAG
;
A
#
# COMPACT_ATOMS: atom_id res chain seq x y z
N ILE A 1 17.26 -2.43 7.87
CA ILE A 1 16.49 -1.32 8.48
C ILE A 1 16.76 -1.25 9.97
N TYR A 2 16.81 -0.05 10.54
CA TYR A 2 16.92 0.13 11.98
C TYR A 2 15.65 0.77 12.53
N LEU A 3 15.08 0.21 13.60
CA LEU A 3 13.86 0.74 14.21
C LEU A 3 13.91 0.70 15.74
N ASP A 4 12.99 1.42 16.37
CA ASP A 4 12.80 1.36 17.81
C ASP A 4 12.14 0.03 18.21
N ASN A 5 12.38 -0.42 19.44
CA ASN A 5 11.76 -1.63 20.01
C ASN A 5 10.32 -1.38 20.46
N GLY A 6 9.52 -0.79 19.56
CA GLY A 6 8.13 -0.43 19.77
C GLY A 6 7.15 -1.54 19.35
N PRO A 7 5.84 -1.26 19.37
CA PRO A 7 4.79 -2.21 18.98
C PRO A 7 4.96 -2.76 17.55
N VAL A 8 5.45 -1.93 16.62
CA VAL A 8 5.70 -2.35 15.23
C VAL A 8 6.77 -3.45 15.15
N ALA A 9 7.88 -3.32 15.89
CA ALA A 9 8.92 -4.34 15.93
C ALA A 9 8.41 -5.70 16.48
N LYS A 10 7.37 -5.67 17.32
CA LYS A 10 6.75 -6.85 17.92
C LYS A 10 5.57 -7.40 17.11
N SER A 11 5.13 -6.68 16.08
CA SER A 11 4.02 -7.11 15.22
C SER A 11 4.47 -8.28 14.35
N LEU A 12 3.76 -9.41 14.45
CA LEU A 12 4.05 -10.60 13.63
C LEU A 12 3.89 -10.28 12.14
N VAL A 13 2.87 -9.51 11.76
CA VAL A 13 2.65 -9.03 10.40
C VAL A 13 3.87 -8.27 9.87
N PHE A 14 4.42 -7.33 10.65
CA PHE A 14 5.61 -6.59 10.26
C PHE A 14 6.82 -7.53 10.06
N GLN A 15 7.03 -8.47 10.98
CA GLN A 15 8.14 -9.42 10.90
C GLN A 15 8.03 -10.33 9.67
N ASN A 16 6.84 -10.84 9.39
CA ASN A 16 6.56 -11.68 8.21
C ASN A 16 6.80 -10.92 6.91
N VAL A 17 6.32 -9.69 6.82
CA VAL A 17 6.54 -8.82 5.65
C VAL A 17 8.03 -8.54 5.44
N MET A 18 8.76 -8.18 6.50
CA MET A 18 10.20 -7.90 6.39
C MET A 18 10.99 -9.14 5.97
N LEU A 19 10.66 -10.31 6.54
CA LEU A 19 11.27 -11.59 6.17
C LEU A 19 10.99 -11.93 4.70
N ALA A 20 9.74 -11.80 4.26
CA ALA A 20 9.33 -12.12 2.89
C ALA A 20 9.92 -11.15 1.86
N LEU A 21 10.14 -9.88 2.23
CA LEU A 21 10.86 -8.91 1.40
C LEU A 21 12.38 -9.08 1.43
N GLY A 22 12.91 -9.99 2.27
CA GLY A 22 14.35 -10.18 2.47
C GLY A 22 15.03 -8.97 3.12
N ILE A 23 14.29 -8.20 3.92
CA ILE A 23 14.79 -7.01 4.59
C ILE A 23 15.25 -7.37 5.99
N GLU A 24 16.55 -7.35 6.21
CA GLU A 24 17.10 -7.46 7.55
C GLU A 24 16.74 -6.22 8.36
N TRP A 25 16.14 -6.41 9.52
CA TRP A 25 15.84 -5.33 10.44
C TRP A 25 16.43 -5.60 11.83
N GLN A 26 16.78 -4.52 12.52
CA GLN A 26 17.38 -4.57 13.84
C GLN A 26 16.71 -3.57 14.77
N THR A 27 16.49 -4.00 16.02
CA THR A 27 16.10 -3.13 17.13
C THR A 27 17.29 -2.79 18.01
N HIS A 28 17.18 -1.67 18.73
CA HIS A 28 18.20 -1.30 19.70
C HIS A 28 18.32 -2.30 20.86
N ILE A 29 19.57 -2.69 21.14
CA ILE A 29 19.94 -3.44 22.33
C ILE A 29 20.16 -2.44 23.48
N PRO A 30 19.40 -2.53 24.60
CA PRO A 30 19.53 -1.60 25.71
C PRO A 30 20.97 -1.54 26.23
N ALA A 31 21.35 -0.36 26.74
CA ALA A 31 22.66 -0.15 27.34
C ALA A 31 22.96 -1.21 28.42
N GLY A 32 24.11 -1.87 28.33
CA GLY A 32 24.61 -2.81 29.34
C GLY A 32 24.31 -4.30 29.09
N LYS A 33 23.62 -4.69 28.01
CA LYS A 33 23.38 -6.12 27.72
C LYS A 33 24.53 -6.87 27.05
N ASP A 34 25.44 -6.18 26.34
CA ASP A 34 26.58 -6.80 25.62
C ASP A 34 27.90 -6.80 26.41
N GLY A 35 27.90 -6.31 27.66
CA GLY A 35 29.03 -6.40 28.60
C GLY A 35 30.34 -5.68 28.21
N THR A 36 30.54 -5.27 26.96
CA THR A 36 31.85 -4.86 26.43
C THR A 36 31.88 -3.45 25.81
N ARG A 37 30.74 -2.87 25.43
CA ARG A 37 30.67 -1.47 24.96
C ARG A 37 29.37 -0.76 25.36
N THR A 38 29.46 0.54 25.66
CA THR A 38 28.30 1.43 25.81
C THR A 38 27.59 1.57 24.47
N THR A 39 26.49 0.85 24.27
CA THR A 39 25.70 0.92 23.03
C THR A 39 25.00 2.28 22.93
N ALA A 40 25.24 3.00 21.83
CA ALA A 40 24.68 4.33 21.58
C ALA A 40 23.15 4.29 21.49
N ARG A 41 22.46 5.19 22.18
CA ARG A 41 20.99 5.25 22.28
C ARG A 41 20.36 5.64 20.93
N SER A 42 19.68 4.70 20.27
CA SER A 42 19.06 4.92 18.93
C SER A 42 17.96 5.97 18.90
N LYS A 43 17.39 6.29 20.08
CA LYS A 43 16.40 7.36 20.26
C LYS A 43 16.86 8.68 19.62
N GLY A 44 18.15 9.01 19.62
CA GLY A 44 18.64 10.24 18.99
C GLY A 44 18.69 10.22 17.46
N LYS A 45 18.85 9.04 16.83
CA LYS A 45 19.01 8.89 15.38
C LYS A 45 17.66 8.76 14.66
N VAL A 46 16.72 8.04 15.26
CA VAL A 46 15.38 7.82 14.71
C VAL A 46 14.46 9.03 14.98
N GLU A 47 14.61 9.69 16.14
CA GLU A 47 13.77 10.84 16.50
C GLU A 47 14.15 12.12 15.75
N ARG A 48 15.39 12.24 15.30
CA ARG A 48 15.90 13.48 14.72
C ARG A 48 15.17 13.84 13.41
N PRO A 49 14.97 12.93 12.43
CA PRO A 49 14.16 13.22 11.26
C PRO A 49 12.72 13.61 11.61
N PHE A 50 12.07 12.89 12.54
CA PHE A 50 10.70 13.21 12.97
C PHE A 50 10.61 14.60 13.60
N ARG A 51 11.59 14.94 14.43
CA ARG A 51 11.69 16.28 15.03
C ARG A 51 11.90 17.35 13.98
N THR A 52 12.75 17.12 12.98
CA THR A 52 12.98 18.07 11.90
C THR A 52 11.71 18.33 11.09
N VAL A 53 10.96 17.28 10.74
CA VAL A 53 9.66 17.45 10.05
C VAL A 53 8.67 18.19 10.96
N LYS A 54 8.57 17.81 12.23
CA LYS A 54 7.68 18.47 13.19
C LYS A 54 7.99 19.95 13.39
N GLU A 55 9.26 20.28 13.56
CA GLU A 55 9.70 21.66 13.84
C GLU A 55 9.65 22.55 12.59
N ALA A 56 9.98 22.02 11.41
CA ALA A 56 10.08 22.81 10.19
C ALA A 56 8.81 22.79 9.32
N HIS A 57 8.04 21.70 9.34
CA HIS A 57 6.86 21.53 8.50
C HIS A 57 5.56 21.60 9.30
N GLU A 58 5.41 20.85 10.40
CA GLU A 58 4.15 20.86 11.17
C GLU A 58 3.90 22.21 11.85
N THR A 59 4.94 22.99 12.14
CA THR A 59 4.79 24.36 12.67
C THR A 59 4.05 25.28 11.69
N LEU A 60 4.15 25.02 10.39
CA LEU A 60 3.40 25.75 9.36
C LEU A 60 1.89 25.54 9.49
N TYR A 61 1.47 24.39 10.03
CA TYR A 61 0.06 24.09 10.29
C TYR A 61 -0.53 24.89 11.46
N HIS A 62 0.30 25.54 12.28
CA HIS A 62 -0.21 26.49 13.26
C HIS A 62 -0.74 27.76 12.59
N PHE A 63 -0.18 28.13 11.44
CA PHE A 63 -0.63 29.29 10.66
C PHE A 63 -1.78 28.93 9.74
N HIS A 64 -1.64 27.84 8.97
CA HIS A 64 -2.68 27.36 8.07
C HIS A 64 -2.80 25.85 8.16
N LYS A 65 -3.92 25.37 8.70
CA LYS A 65 -4.21 23.94 8.76
C LYS A 65 -4.73 23.48 7.40
N PRO A 66 -4.25 22.34 6.87
CA PRO A 66 -4.79 21.79 5.65
C PRO A 66 -6.27 21.45 5.85
N GLU A 67 -7.11 21.81 4.88
CA GLU A 67 -8.55 21.54 4.89
C GLU A 67 -8.85 20.11 4.47
N THR A 68 -7.97 19.49 3.68
CA THR A 68 -8.10 18.12 3.17
C THR A 68 -6.81 17.34 3.31
N GLU A 69 -6.92 16.01 3.36
CA GLU A 69 -5.76 15.10 3.36
C GLU A 69 -4.90 15.30 2.10
N LYS A 70 -5.53 15.50 0.93
CA LYS A 70 -4.82 15.75 -0.33
C LYS A 70 -3.91 16.98 -0.23
N GLN A 71 -4.44 18.06 0.34
CA GLN A 71 -3.68 19.30 0.55
C GLN A 71 -2.52 19.10 1.54
N ALA A 72 -2.75 18.37 2.63
CA ALA A 72 -1.68 18.02 3.58
C ALA A 72 -0.55 17.22 2.90
N ASN A 73 -0.92 16.22 2.10
CA ASN A 73 0.03 15.39 1.36
C ASN A 73 0.81 16.19 0.31
N GLU A 74 0.16 17.12 -0.38
CA GLU A 74 0.81 18.02 -1.33
C GLU A 74 1.83 18.95 -0.64
N TRP A 75 1.46 19.52 0.50
CA TRP A 75 2.35 20.38 1.28
C TRP A 75 3.55 19.60 1.84
N LEU A 76 3.33 18.38 2.32
CA LEU A 76 4.40 17.49 2.78
C LEU A 76 5.35 17.13 1.64
N LEU A 77 4.81 16.78 0.46
CA LEU A 77 5.62 16.47 -0.72
C LEU A 77 6.52 17.65 -1.11
N ARG A 78 5.96 18.86 -1.17
CA ARG A 78 6.71 20.09 -1.47
C ARG A 78 7.79 20.37 -0.44
N TYR A 79 7.48 20.18 0.84
CA TYR A 79 8.45 20.30 1.91
C TYR A 79 9.60 19.28 1.73
N LEU A 80 9.29 18.01 1.44
CA LEU A 80 10.31 16.96 1.24
C LEU A 80 11.21 17.25 0.04
N LEU A 81 10.65 17.73 -1.08
CA LEU A 81 11.44 18.13 -2.25
C LEU A 81 12.44 19.24 -1.89
N ARG A 82 11.96 20.32 -1.26
CA ARG A 82 12.82 21.43 -0.82
C ARG A 82 13.84 20.98 0.22
N TYR A 83 13.43 20.14 1.17
CA TYR A 83 14.31 19.64 2.21
C TYR A 83 15.44 18.75 1.66
N ASN A 84 15.16 17.95 0.63
CA ASN A 84 16.17 17.09 0.01
C ASN A 84 17.10 17.86 -0.94
N ASP A 85 16.65 18.97 -1.52
CA ASP A 85 17.47 19.84 -2.38
C ASP A 85 18.43 20.76 -1.58
N GLN A 86 18.19 20.94 -0.29
CA GLN A 86 19.12 21.65 0.58
C GLN A 86 20.48 20.94 0.69
N ASN A 87 21.51 21.73 1.00
CA ASN A 87 22.88 21.26 1.21
C ASN A 87 22.96 20.10 2.20
N HIS A 88 23.75 19.11 1.83
CA HIS A 88 24.17 18.04 2.71
C HIS A 88 24.89 18.64 3.93
N ARG A 89 24.81 17.96 5.08
CA ARG A 89 25.31 18.50 6.35
C ARG A 89 26.83 18.73 6.34
N THR A 90 27.53 17.90 5.58
CA THR A 90 28.99 17.87 5.52
C THR A 90 29.52 18.06 4.11
N GLU A 91 28.76 17.63 3.10
CA GLU A 91 29.21 17.63 1.72
C GLU A 91 28.80 18.90 0.98
N LYS A 92 29.51 19.22 -0.11
CA LYS A 92 29.29 20.46 -0.91
C LYS A 92 28.22 20.30 -1.99
N HIS A 93 27.26 19.40 -1.80
CA HIS A 93 26.16 19.13 -2.72
C HIS A 93 24.85 18.89 -1.95
N SER A 94 23.72 18.80 -2.66
CA SER A 94 22.42 18.56 -2.02
C SER A 94 22.32 17.16 -1.41
N ARG A 95 21.41 16.94 -0.46
CA ARG A 95 21.14 15.60 0.09
C ARG A 95 20.65 14.63 -0.99
N LEU A 96 19.87 15.12 -1.93
CA LEU A 96 19.38 14.35 -3.06
C LEU A 96 20.54 13.92 -3.98
N THR A 97 21.43 14.84 -4.32
CA THR A 97 22.62 14.54 -5.12
C THR A 97 23.50 13.52 -4.41
N ASP A 98 23.70 13.68 -3.10
CA ASP A 98 24.49 12.74 -2.28
C ASP A 98 23.90 11.33 -2.32
N TRP A 99 22.58 11.22 -2.21
CA TRP A 99 21.88 9.94 -2.26
C TRP A 99 22.00 9.28 -3.64
N LEU A 100 21.85 10.06 -4.72
CA LEU A 100 21.97 9.57 -6.10
C LEU A 100 23.39 9.09 -6.44
N THR A 101 24.43 9.74 -5.91
CA THR A 101 25.82 9.34 -6.16
C THR A 101 26.24 8.07 -5.41
N HIS A 102 25.51 7.69 -4.37
CA HIS A 102 25.82 6.54 -3.51
C HIS A 102 24.83 5.37 -3.67
N LEU A 103 24.17 5.28 -4.82
CA LEU A 103 23.31 4.15 -5.13
C LEU A 103 24.14 2.86 -5.32
N PRO A 104 23.58 1.68 -5.00
CA PRO A 104 24.23 0.41 -5.29
C PRO A 104 24.53 0.29 -6.80
N ALA A 105 25.70 -0.24 -7.15
CA ALA A 105 26.07 -0.48 -8.56
C ALA A 105 25.07 -1.41 -9.27
N GLU A 106 24.48 -2.31 -8.49
CA GLU A 106 23.43 -3.25 -8.86
C GLU A 106 22.05 -2.61 -9.09
N GLY A 107 21.86 -1.37 -8.64
CA GLY A 107 20.62 -0.63 -8.75
C GLY A 107 19.66 -0.81 -7.58
N LEU A 108 18.46 -0.25 -7.75
CA LEU A 108 17.38 -0.31 -6.78
C LEU A 108 16.55 -1.57 -7.01
N ARG A 109 16.33 -2.36 -5.97
CA ARG A 109 15.39 -3.48 -6.03
C ARG A 109 13.96 -2.95 -6.16
N GLU A 110 13.22 -3.48 -7.13
CA GLU A 110 11.80 -3.18 -7.32
C GLU A 110 10.96 -3.77 -6.18
N MET A 111 9.79 -3.17 -5.96
CA MET A 111 8.84 -3.71 -5.01
C MET A 111 8.13 -4.92 -5.61
N CYS A 112 7.71 -5.87 -4.77
CA CYS A 112 6.81 -6.94 -5.19
C CYS A 112 5.45 -6.38 -5.65
N SER A 113 4.67 -7.19 -6.37
CA SER A 113 3.31 -6.79 -6.74
C SER A 113 2.45 -6.50 -5.51
N TRP A 114 1.46 -5.63 -5.65
CA TRP A 114 0.52 -5.30 -4.56
C TRP A 114 -0.13 -6.54 -3.95
N GLU A 115 -0.51 -7.50 -4.80
CA GLU A 115 -1.13 -8.77 -4.37
C GLU A 115 -0.19 -9.62 -3.51
N GLN A 116 1.08 -9.69 -3.90
CA GLN A 116 2.10 -10.41 -3.14
C GLN A 116 2.40 -9.71 -1.82
N PHE A 117 2.39 -8.38 -1.80
CA PHE A 117 2.52 -7.60 -0.58
C PHE A 117 1.35 -7.85 0.38
N CYS A 118 0.10 -7.82 -0.10
CA CYS A 118 -1.07 -8.13 0.70
C CYS A 118 -0.95 -9.52 1.32
N ARG A 119 -0.51 -10.52 0.54
CA ARG A 119 -0.26 -11.87 1.04
C ARG A 119 0.77 -11.91 2.17
N PHE A 120 1.89 -11.19 2.06
CA PHE A 120 2.89 -11.12 3.13
C PHE A 120 2.33 -10.48 4.40
N ALA A 121 1.39 -9.55 4.24
CA ALA A 121 0.74 -8.84 5.32
C ALA A 121 -0.45 -9.59 5.94
N ARG A 122 -0.78 -10.81 5.47
CA ARG A 122 -1.81 -11.66 6.10
C ARG A 122 -1.30 -12.28 7.38
N GLU A 123 -2.17 -12.31 8.37
CA GLU A 123 -1.99 -13.13 9.56
C GLU A 123 -2.88 -14.36 9.38
N PRO A 124 -2.33 -15.54 9.00
CA PRO A 124 -3.14 -16.72 8.79
C PRO A 124 -3.81 -17.12 10.10
N GLU A 125 -5.12 -16.93 10.17
CA GLU A 125 -5.91 -17.24 11.35
C GLU A 125 -6.57 -18.60 11.17
N THR A 126 -6.11 -19.60 11.93
CA THR A 126 -6.71 -20.94 11.90
C THR A 126 -7.99 -20.96 12.72
N ARG A 127 -9.10 -21.35 12.09
CA ARG A 127 -10.43 -21.40 12.72
C ARG A 127 -11.13 -22.71 12.39
N LYS A 128 -11.87 -23.24 13.38
CA LYS A 128 -12.77 -24.36 13.17
C LYS A 128 -14.12 -23.85 12.65
N VAL A 129 -14.59 -24.43 11.56
CA VAL A 129 -15.90 -24.11 10.98
C VAL A 129 -16.99 -24.79 11.80
N GLY A 130 -18.08 -24.07 12.05
CA GLY A 130 -19.26 -24.62 12.70
C GLY A 130 -19.89 -25.75 11.87
N VAL A 131 -20.67 -26.61 12.52
CA VAL A 131 -21.47 -27.66 11.84
C VAL A 131 -22.53 -27.08 10.90
N ASP A 132 -22.80 -25.78 11.02
CA ASP A 132 -23.67 -24.99 10.15
C ASP A 132 -22.90 -24.32 8.99
N ALA A 133 -21.68 -24.78 8.68
CA ALA A 133 -20.79 -24.22 7.66
C ALA A 133 -20.49 -22.72 7.86
N ARG A 134 -20.46 -22.25 9.12
CA ARG A 134 -20.25 -20.84 9.45
C ARG A 134 -19.04 -20.61 10.32
N ILE A 135 -18.34 -19.52 10.03
CA ILE A 135 -17.19 -19.03 10.78
C ILE A 135 -17.58 -17.76 11.50
N SER A 136 -17.40 -17.76 12.83
CA SER A 136 -17.58 -16.57 13.66
C SER A 136 -16.21 -15.95 13.95
N VAL A 137 -16.06 -14.71 13.52
CA VAL A 137 -14.82 -13.95 13.59
C VAL A 137 -14.86 -12.95 14.77
N PRO A 138 -13.72 -12.58 15.39
CA PRO A 138 -13.68 -11.56 16.42
C PRO A 138 -14.33 -10.25 15.93
N GLY A 139 -15.35 -9.77 16.63
CA GLY A 139 -16.19 -8.66 16.18
C GLY A 139 -17.64 -9.05 15.86
N GLY A 140 -17.97 -10.35 15.92
CA GLY A 140 -19.35 -10.84 15.85
C GLY A 140 -19.89 -11.04 14.43
N THR A 141 -19.11 -10.70 13.41
CA THR A 141 -19.41 -10.96 12.00
C THR A 141 -19.34 -12.46 11.72
N LYS A 142 -20.38 -12.97 11.03
CA LYS A 142 -20.46 -14.36 10.62
C LYS A 142 -20.27 -14.48 9.12
N TYR A 143 -19.44 -15.42 8.69
CA TYR A 143 -19.25 -15.79 7.30
C TYR A 143 -19.76 -17.21 7.08
N GLU A 144 -20.38 -17.45 5.94
CA GLU A 144 -20.81 -18.78 5.52
C GLU A 144 -19.83 -19.26 4.47
N VAL A 145 -19.29 -20.46 4.69
CA VAL A 145 -18.30 -21.11 3.84
C VAL A 145 -18.91 -22.36 3.18
N GLU A 146 -18.15 -23.02 2.30
CA GLU A 146 -18.64 -24.23 1.65
C GLU A 146 -19.08 -25.31 2.67
N PRO A 147 -20.18 -26.04 2.42
CA PRO A 147 -20.68 -27.09 3.31
C PRO A 147 -19.65 -28.18 3.62
N ASP A 148 -18.75 -28.48 2.67
CA ASP A 148 -17.70 -29.48 2.80
C ASP A 148 -16.66 -29.11 3.87
N MET A 149 -16.59 -27.83 4.24
CA MET A 149 -15.72 -27.34 5.31
C MET A 149 -16.38 -27.44 6.69
N ALA A 150 -17.65 -27.85 6.80
CA ALA A 150 -18.38 -27.88 8.06
C ALA A 150 -17.75 -28.86 9.06
N GLY A 151 -17.38 -28.36 10.24
CA GLY A 151 -16.70 -29.15 11.27
C GLY A 151 -15.19 -29.30 11.07
N GLU A 152 -14.65 -28.83 9.94
CA GLU A 152 -13.23 -28.87 9.63
C GLU A 152 -12.47 -27.64 10.11
N THR A 153 -11.15 -27.71 10.07
CA THR A 153 -10.25 -26.60 10.41
C THR A 153 -9.71 -25.96 9.15
N VAL A 154 -9.89 -24.65 9.03
CA VAL A 154 -9.52 -23.89 7.85
C VAL A 154 -8.63 -22.70 8.21
N ILE A 155 -7.87 -22.18 7.26
CA ILE A 155 -7.05 -20.98 7.43
C ILE A 155 -7.76 -19.80 6.78
N LEU A 156 -8.04 -18.76 7.56
CA LEU A 156 -8.59 -17.51 7.02
C LEU A 156 -7.47 -16.72 6.33
N LEU A 157 -7.65 -16.49 5.04
CA LEU A 157 -6.79 -15.66 4.19
C LEU A 157 -7.38 -14.26 4.10
N TRP A 158 -7.44 -13.58 5.23
CA TRP A 158 -7.86 -12.19 5.35
C TRP A 158 -6.76 -11.37 6.04
N GLY A 159 -6.58 -10.12 5.64
CA GLY A 159 -5.47 -9.29 6.09
C GLY A 159 -5.86 -7.82 6.18
N LEU A 160 -4.94 -7.00 6.70
CA LEU A 160 -5.15 -5.56 6.89
C LEU A 160 -5.54 -4.81 5.60
N PHE A 161 -5.14 -5.34 4.45
CA PHE A 161 -5.31 -4.75 3.12
C PHE A 161 -6.30 -5.51 2.23
N ASP A 162 -6.93 -6.57 2.74
CA ASP A 162 -7.88 -7.36 1.97
C ASP A 162 -9.31 -6.88 2.29
N ASP A 163 -10.06 -6.50 1.25
CA ASP A 163 -11.49 -6.13 1.37
C ASP A 163 -12.41 -7.37 1.38
N GLU A 164 -11.88 -8.54 1.00
CA GLU A 164 -12.60 -9.80 0.83
C GLU A 164 -11.98 -10.92 1.66
N MET A 165 -12.80 -11.80 2.23
CA MET A 165 -12.34 -12.95 3.01
C MET A 165 -12.18 -14.17 2.12
N TYR A 166 -10.99 -14.77 2.08
CA TYR A 166 -10.76 -16.08 1.47
C TYR A 166 -10.44 -17.11 2.56
N VAL A 167 -10.59 -18.38 2.24
CA VAL A 167 -10.30 -19.51 3.14
C VAL A 167 -9.41 -20.51 2.41
N GLU A 168 -8.39 -21.01 3.09
CA GLU A 168 -7.60 -22.15 2.61
C GLU A 168 -8.06 -23.43 3.34
N PHE A 169 -8.40 -24.45 2.56
CA PHE A 169 -8.80 -25.78 3.03
C PHE A 169 -8.13 -26.82 2.13
N GLU A 170 -7.47 -27.83 2.73
CA GLU A 170 -6.69 -28.86 2.01
C GLU A 170 -5.63 -28.33 1.03
N GLY A 171 -5.11 -27.12 1.26
CA GLY A 171 -4.13 -26.46 0.38
C GLY A 171 -4.76 -25.79 -0.85
N GLU A 172 -6.09 -25.84 -0.98
CA GLU A 172 -6.86 -25.12 -1.99
C GLU A 172 -7.51 -23.87 -1.39
N LYS A 173 -7.65 -22.84 -2.23
CA LYS A 173 -8.18 -21.53 -1.84
C LYS A 173 -9.63 -21.38 -2.29
N PHE A 174 -10.51 -21.04 -1.35
CA PHE A 174 -11.94 -20.86 -1.56
C PHE A 174 -12.39 -19.44 -1.16
N GLY A 175 -13.46 -18.94 -1.77
CA GLY A 175 -13.99 -17.58 -1.60
C GLY A 175 -14.04 -16.79 -2.93
N PRO A 176 -14.31 -15.48 -2.89
CA PRO A 176 -14.46 -14.63 -1.71
C PRO A 176 -15.76 -14.90 -0.94
N TYR A 177 -15.68 -14.85 0.39
CA TYR A 177 -16.82 -14.98 1.29
C TYR A 177 -17.22 -13.62 1.85
N TYR A 178 -18.52 -13.38 1.86
CA TYR A 178 -19.12 -12.13 2.34
C TYR A 178 -19.84 -12.36 3.67
N PRO A 179 -19.94 -11.34 4.52
CA PRO A 179 -20.59 -11.47 5.82
C PRO A 179 -22.09 -11.72 5.65
N VAL A 180 -22.60 -12.76 6.30
CA VAL A 180 -24.03 -13.14 6.26
C VAL A 180 -24.85 -12.32 7.26
N SER A 181 -24.20 -11.73 8.27
CA SER A 181 -24.83 -10.79 9.20
C SER A 181 -23.81 -9.92 9.94
N GLY A 182 -24.01 -8.60 9.88
CA GLY A 182 -23.23 -7.56 10.55
C GLY A 182 -23.22 -6.24 9.74
N PRO A 183 -23.32 -5.04 10.36
CA PRO A 183 -23.33 -3.78 9.62
C PRO A 183 -21.92 -3.40 9.15
N ILE A 184 -21.77 -2.94 7.91
CA ILE A 184 -20.55 -2.31 7.37
C ILE A 184 -21.03 -1.13 6.49
N PRO A 185 -20.56 0.13 6.69
CA PRO A 185 -19.14 0.45 6.60
C PRO A 185 -18.55 1.37 7.70
N LEU A 186 -17.31 1.04 8.06
CA LEU A 186 -16.30 1.99 8.53
C LEU A 186 -16.22 3.17 7.55
N HIS A 187 -15.94 4.38 8.04
CA HIS A 187 -16.00 5.70 7.36
C HIS A 187 -17.26 6.56 7.55
N ARG A 188 -18.21 6.19 8.43
CA ARG A 188 -19.28 7.11 8.86
C ARG A 188 -19.31 7.29 10.38
N TYR A 189 -18.33 8.01 10.92
CA TYR A 189 -18.48 8.57 12.26
C TYR A 189 -19.50 9.71 12.21
N ARG A 190 -20.48 9.70 13.13
CA ARG A 190 -21.35 10.86 13.37
C ARG A 190 -20.49 12.00 13.92
N ALA A 191 -20.52 13.15 13.27
CA ALA A 191 -19.89 14.36 13.79
C ALA A 191 -20.51 14.73 15.15
N PHE A 192 -19.68 14.90 16.19
CA PHE A 192 -20.13 15.34 17.50
C PHE A 192 -20.54 16.83 17.46
N LYS A 193 -21.55 17.19 18.25
CA LYS A 193 -22.03 18.58 18.40
C LYS A 193 -20.89 19.46 18.94
N GLN A 194 -20.63 20.59 18.28
CA GLN A 194 -19.52 21.49 18.62
C GLN A 194 -19.57 21.93 20.09
N GLY A 195 -18.48 21.66 20.83
CA GLY A 195 -18.31 22.08 22.23
C GLY A 195 -17.65 23.46 22.36
N LYS A 196 -17.68 24.03 23.57
CA LYS A 196 -17.08 25.36 23.88
C LYS A 196 -15.58 25.45 23.56
N ALA A 197 -14.86 24.32 23.56
CA ALA A 197 -13.46 24.24 23.16
C ALA A 197 -13.25 24.43 21.65
N GLN A 198 -14.16 23.89 20.82
CA GLN A 198 -14.13 24.03 19.36
C GLN A 198 -14.39 25.50 18.96
N ALA A 199 -15.38 26.15 19.58
CA ALA A 199 -15.68 27.57 19.36
C ALA A 199 -14.53 28.50 19.78
N ARG A 200 -13.78 28.14 20.84
CA ARG A 200 -12.56 28.86 21.23
C ARG A 200 -11.45 28.67 20.20
N ALA A 201 -11.30 27.46 19.64
CA ALA A 201 -10.34 27.19 18.57
C ALA A 201 -10.69 27.93 17.26
N GLU A 202 -11.96 28.06 16.92
CA GLU A 202 -12.43 28.87 15.79
C GLU A 202 -12.18 30.36 16.00
N ARG A 203 -12.39 30.87 17.23
CA ARG A 203 -12.09 32.27 17.56
C ARG A 203 -10.59 32.58 17.51
N ILE A 204 -9.75 31.62 17.89
CA ILE A 204 -8.30 31.71 17.74
C ILE A 204 -7.90 31.66 16.25
N ARG A 205 -8.53 30.82 15.43
CA ARG A 205 -8.33 30.81 13.96
C ARG A 205 -8.68 32.15 13.33
N ALA A 206 -9.85 32.71 13.63
CA ALA A 206 -10.27 34.00 13.10
C ALA A 206 -9.30 35.15 13.45
N LEU A 207 -8.60 35.04 14.58
CA LEU A 207 -7.58 36.00 15.02
C LEU A 207 -6.22 35.74 14.35
N ALA A 208 -5.92 34.49 14.02
CA ALA A 208 -4.74 34.11 13.23
C ALA A 208 -4.88 34.52 11.76
N ASP A 209 -6.10 34.45 11.19
CA ASP A 209 -6.41 34.90 9.83
C ASP A 209 -6.15 36.42 9.66
N GLN A 210 -6.31 37.20 10.74
CA GLN A 210 -5.99 38.63 10.77
C GLN A 210 -4.47 38.93 10.80
N LEU A 211 -3.65 37.94 11.15
CA LEU A 211 -2.19 38.07 11.24
C LEU A 211 -1.46 37.52 10.00
N GLY A 212 -2.21 37.24 8.93
CA GLY A 212 -1.85 36.34 7.83
C GLY A 212 -0.42 36.43 7.29
N LEU A 213 0.32 35.32 7.43
CA LEU A 213 1.29 34.90 6.42
C LEU A 213 0.49 34.46 5.19
N PRO A 214 0.77 34.98 3.98
CA PRO A 214 -0.01 34.66 2.80
C PRO A 214 0.12 33.18 2.43
N ILE A 215 -1.00 32.57 2.04
CA ILE A 215 -1.08 31.16 1.61
C ILE A 215 -0.07 30.87 0.50
N SER A 216 0.28 31.85 -0.33
CA SER A 216 1.32 31.73 -1.37
C SER A 216 2.71 31.32 -0.84
N ALA A 217 3.04 31.60 0.42
CA ALA A 217 4.28 31.14 1.04
C ALA A 217 4.30 29.61 1.28
N LEU A 218 3.12 29.00 1.44
CA LEU A 218 2.91 27.56 1.63
C LEU A 218 2.53 26.85 0.31
N ALA A 219 1.74 27.53 -0.51
CA ALA A 219 1.27 27.08 -1.81
C ALA A 219 2.30 27.30 -2.94
N GLY A 220 3.33 28.11 -2.73
CA GLY A 220 4.40 28.33 -3.71
C GLY A 220 3.85 28.62 -5.10
N ASP A 221 2.86 29.51 -5.22
CA ASP A 221 2.05 29.70 -6.44
C ASP A 221 2.86 30.09 -7.70
N ASP A 222 4.14 30.43 -7.55
CA ASP A 222 5.07 30.68 -8.68
C ASP A 222 5.86 29.44 -9.14
N ILE A 223 5.73 28.30 -8.47
CA ILE A 223 6.42 27.05 -8.85
C ILE A 223 5.37 26.03 -9.26
N ARG A 224 5.03 26.03 -10.56
CA ARG A 224 4.42 24.85 -11.17
C ARG A 224 5.35 23.68 -10.87
N LEU A 225 4.83 22.66 -10.17
CA LEU A 225 5.47 21.35 -10.08
C LEU A 225 5.47 20.75 -11.49
N THR A 226 6.36 21.22 -12.36
CA THR A 226 6.88 20.32 -13.39
C THR A 226 7.47 19.16 -12.60
N PRO A 227 7.01 17.91 -12.83
CA PRO A 227 7.71 16.77 -12.26
C PRO A 227 9.17 17.00 -12.62
N THR A 228 10.05 17.07 -11.62
CA THR A 228 11.48 17.03 -11.86
C THR A 228 11.71 15.65 -12.43
N ALA A 229 11.53 15.53 -13.74
CA ALA A 229 11.98 14.41 -14.52
C ALA A 229 13.49 14.50 -14.40
N PHE A 230 14.03 13.90 -13.34
CA PHE A 230 15.39 13.46 -13.35
C PHE A 230 15.39 12.35 -14.39
N PRO A 231 15.98 12.55 -15.59
CA PRO A 231 16.06 11.53 -16.61
C PRO A 231 17.22 10.59 -16.24
N ILE A 232 17.32 10.22 -14.96
CA ILE A 232 18.24 9.21 -14.51
C ILE A 232 17.40 7.95 -14.44
N GLU A 233 17.43 7.17 -15.50
CA GLU A 233 17.00 5.78 -15.43
C GLU A 233 17.91 5.09 -14.42
N LEU A 234 17.44 5.00 -13.19
CA LEU A 234 18.15 4.29 -12.14
C LEU A 234 18.14 2.81 -12.52
N PRO A 235 19.29 2.12 -12.45
CA PRO A 235 19.31 0.67 -12.65
C PRO A 235 18.35 0.04 -11.64
N LYS A 236 17.53 -0.91 -12.12
CA LYS A 236 16.53 -1.61 -11.29
C LYS A 236 16.78 -3.10 -11.33
N GLN A 237 16.57 -3.75 -10.20
CA GLN A 237 16.56 -5.20 -10.11
C GLN A 237 15.13 -5.67 -9.86
N PRO A 238 14.62 -6.67 -10.61
CA PRO A 238 13.29 -7.20 -10.36
C PRO A 238 13.22 -7.83 -8.97
N PHE A 239 12.03 -7.82 -8.36
CA PHE A 239 11.80 -8.55 -7.11
C PHE A 239 11.71 -10.06 -7.39
N GLU A 240 12.70 -10.82 -6.95
CA GLU A 240 12.68 -12.28 -7.04
C GLU A 240 11.83 -12.87 -5.92
N SER A 241 10.58 -13.20 -6.23
CA SER A 241 9.74 -14.05 -5.39
C SER A 241 9.48 -15.36 -6.13
N PRO A 242 9.41 -16.51 -5.45
CA PRO A 242 8.73 -17.66 -6.03
C PRO A 242 7.29 -17.20 -6.30
N ILE A 243 6.99 -16.93 -7.57
CA ILE A 243 5.64 -16.68 -8.04
C ILE A 243 4.91 -17.99 -7.75
N GLN A 244 4.21 -18.06 -6.62
CA GLN A 244 3.15 -19.04 -6.51
C GLN A 244 2.09 -18.54 -7.47
N GLU A 245 2.12 -19.08 -8.69
CA GLU A 245 1.27 -18.72 -9.79
C GLU A 245 -0.18 -18.72 -9.34
N TYR A 246 -0.74 -17.52 -9.22
CA TYR A 246 -2.13 -17.36 -8.83
C TYR A 246 -2.98 -17.84 -10.01
N GLN A 247 -3.68 -18.95 -9.83
CA GLN A 247 -4.65 -19.43 -10.80
C GLN A 247 -6.00 -18.79 -10.49
N PHE A 248 -6.70 -18.33 -11.53
CA PHE A 248 -8.09 -17.92 -11.39
C PHE A 248 -8.91 -19.13 -10.92
N PRO A 249 -9.80 -18.95 -9.93
CA PRO A 249 -10.57 -20.07 -9.36
C PRO A 249 -11.52 -20.71 -10.39
N ASN A 250 -11.97 -19.92 -11.37
CA ASN A 250 -12.76 -20.39 -12.50
C ASN A 250 -12.67 -19.40 -13.67
N ALA A 251 -13.16 -19.81 -14.84
CA ALA A 251 -13.18 -18.99 -16.04
C ALA A 251 -14.02 -17.71 -15.89
N ILE A 252 -15.01 -17.68 -14.99
CA ILE A 252 -15.86 -16.51 -14.76
C ILE A 252 -15.06 -15.42 -14.02
N ALA A 253 -14.33 -15.79 -12.97
CA ALA A 253 -13.43 -14.89 -12.25
C ALA A 253 -12.33 -14.35 -13.17
N ALA A 254 -11.80 -15.20 -14.06
CA ALA A 254 -10.83 -14.78 -15.06
C ALA A 254 -11.43 -13.77 -16.05
N LYS A 255 -12.66 -14.00 -16.53
CA LYS A 255 -13.40 -13.06 -17.40
C LYS A 255 -13.66 -11.71 -16.74
N LEU A 256 -14.02 -11.70 -15.45
CA LEU A 256 -14.20 -10.46 -14.70
C LEU A 256 -12.87 -9.69 -14.60
N ALA A 257 -11.79 -10.37 -14.23
CA ALA A 257 -10.47 -9.75 -14.15
C ALA A 257 -9.97 -9.22 -15.51
N ILE A 258 -10.28 -9.91 -16.61
CA ILE A 258 -9.97 -9.43 -17.97
C ILE A 258 -10.80 -8.18 -18.32
N ALA A 259 -12.09 -8.15 -17.95
CA ALA A 259 -12.94 -6.98 -18.17
C ALA A 259 -12.41 -5.74 -17.43
N ASP A 260 -11.95 -5.94 -16.20
CA ASP A 260 -11.35 -4.89 -15.38
C ASP A 260 -10.00 -4.43 -15.96
N ASP A 261 -9.15 -5.36 -16.42
CA ASP A 261 -7.85 -5.04 -17.04
C ASP A 261 -8.00 -4.26 -18.36
N LEU A 262 -9.00 -4.61 -19.16
CA LEU A 262 -9.34 -3.92 -20.41
C LEU A 262 -10.19 -2.65 -20.17
N ALA A 263 -10.57 -2.36 -18.92
CA ALA A 263 -11.50 -1.29 -18.54
C ALA A 263 -12.80 -1.28 -19.37
N MET A 264 -13.25 -2.44 -19.83
CA MET A 264 -14.37 -2.58 -20.74
C MET A 264 -15.15 -3.88 -20.47
N PRO A 265 -16.49 -3.84 -20.41
CA PRO A 265 -17.29 -5.05 -20.31
C PRO A 265 -17.05 -5.98 -21.50
N LEU A 266 -16.79 -7.27 -21.25
CA LEU A 266 -16.56 -8.27 -22.32
C LEU A 266 -17.74 -8.38 -23.31
N ALA A 267 -18.94 -7.97 -22.90
CA ALA A 267 -20.10 -7.92 -23.78
C ALA A 267 -19.94 -6.96 -24.96
N LYS A 268 -19.07 -5.93 -24.84
CA LYS A 268 -18.77 -4.96 -25.91
C LYS A 268 -17.75 -5.47 -26.92
N LEU A 269 -17.05 -6.56 -26.63
CA LEU A 269 -16.10 -7.18 -27.54
C LEU A 269 -16.82 -7.87 -28.70
N SER A 270 -16.15 -7.98 -29.85
CA SER A 270 -16.62 -8.76 -30.98
C SER A 270 -16.75 -10.26 -30.61
N PRO A 271 -17.55 -11.03 -31.35
CA PRO A 271 -17.63 -12.49 -31.15
C PRO A 271 -16.28 -13.20 -31.30
N ALA A 272 -15.41 -12.71 -32.19
CA ALA A 272 -14.08 -13.26 -32.42
C ALA A 272 -13.14 -13.02 -31.23
N GLU A 273 -13.12 -11.81 -30.67
CA GLU A 273 -12.31 -11.48 -29.49
C GLU A 273 -12.77 -12.25 -28.24
N ARG A 274 -14.09 -12.45 -28.09
CA ARG A 274 -14.63 -13.29 -27.00
C ARG A 274 -14.20 -14.75 -27.14
N ALA A 275 -14.24 -15.30 -28.35
CA ALA A 275 -13.78 -16.66 -28.61
C ALA A 275 -12.27 -16.83 -28.35
N ALA A 276 -11.46 -15.81 -28.68
CA ALA A 276 -10.03 -15.82 -28.37
C ALA A 276 -9.76 -15.81 -26.86
N ILE A 277 -10.49 -15.00 -26.09
CA ILE A 277 -10.42 -15.02 -24.63
C ILE A 277 -10.83 -16.39 -24.07
N ASP A 278 -11.93 -16.96 -24.57
CA ASP A 278 -12.40 -18.28 -24.13
C ASP A 278 -11.37 -19.39 -24.40
N LEU A 279 -10.65 -19.31 -25.53
CA LEU A 279 -9.58 -20.24 -25.86
C LEU A 279 -8.39 -20.11 -24.91
N ILE A 280 -7.96 -18.87 -24.60
CA ILE A 280 -6.88 -18.62 -23.63
C ILE A 280 -7.24 -19.17 -22.24
N LEU A 281 -8.49 -18.99 -21.81
CA LEU A 281 -8.97 -19.48 -20.52
C LEU A 281 -9.15 -21.00 -20.46
N ALA A 282 -9.37 -21.65 -21.60
CA ALA A 282 -9.39 -23.11 -21.69
C ALA A 282 -7.98 -23.72 -21.59
N GLU A 283 -6.95 -22.99 -22.04
CA GLU A 283 -5.56 -23.45 -21.97
C GLU A 283 -4.92 -23.25 -20.60
N THR A 284 -5.20 -22.12 -19.93
CA THR A 284 -4.59 -21.80 -18.64
C THR A 284 -5.47 -20.86 -17.83
N LEU A 285 -5.50 -21.10 -16.52
CA LEU A 285 -6.07 -20.17 -15.56
C LEU A 285 -5.01 -19.40 -14.79
N THR A 286 -3.72 -19.55 -15.12
CA THR A 286 -2.64 -18.79 -14.48
C THR A 286 -2.80 -17.30 -14.81
N ARG A 287 -3.05 -16.48 -13.79
CA ARG A 287 -3.43 -15.07 -13.92
C ARG A 287 -2.43 -14.24 -14.73
N SER A 288 -1.14 -14.40 -14.45
CA SER A 288 -0.08 -13.69 -15.19
C SER A 288 -0.04 -14.05 -16.67
N VAL A 289 -0.22 -15.34 -16.98
CA VAL A 289 -0.21 -15.85 -18.36
C VAL A 289 -1.47 -15.42 -19.10
N VAL A 290 -2.64 -15.51 -18.48
CA VAL A 290 -3.91 -15.07 -19.05
C VAL A 290 -3.86 -13.57 -19.38
N LEU A 291 -3.52 -12.72 -18.40
CA LEU A 291 -3.52 -11.27 -18.61
C LEU A 291 -2.45 -10.84 -19.63
N SER A 292 -1.26 -11.45 -19.62
CA SER A 292 -0.22 -11.14 -20.61
C SER A 292 -0.64 -11.53 -22.02
N ARG A 293 -1.20 -12.72 -22.23
CA ARG A 293 -1.67 -13.18 -23.56
C ARG A 293 -2.82 -12.34 -24.08
N VAL A 294 -3.78 -11.99 -23.22
CA VAL A 294 -4.89 -11.11 -23.60
C VAL A 294 -4.37 -9.73 -24.00
N ARG A 295 -3.45 -9.14 -23.22
CA ARG A 295 -2.83 -7.86 -23.58
C ARG A 295 -2.08 -7.92 -24.91
N SER A 296 -1.33 -8.99 -25.17
CA SER A 296 -0.64 -9.17 -26.45
C SER A 296 -1.62 -9.25 -27.62
N TYR A 297 -2.69 -10.03 -27.49
CA TYR A 297 -3.73 -10.16 -28.50
C TYR A 297 -4.36 -8.80 -28.87
N PHE A 298 -4.75 -7.99 -27.88
CA PHE A 298 -5.32 -6.67 -28.13
C PHE A 298 -4.30 -5.64 -28.64
N ARG A 299 -3.01 -5.74 -28.26
CA ARG A 299 -1.96 -4.86 -28.81
C ARG A 299 -1.67 -5.14 -30.29
N GLU A 300 -1.64 -6.43 -30.66
CA GLU A 300 -1.42 -6.85 -32.05
C GLU A 300 -2.61 -6.52 -32.95
N HIS A 301 -3.83 -6.52 -32.42
CA HIS A 301 -5.03 -6.16 -33.18
C HIS A 301 -5.29 -4.65 -33.25
N GLN A 302 -4.87 -3.85 -32.26
CA GLN A 302 -4.94 -2.38 -32.35
C GLN A 302 -3.93 -1.78 -33.34
N THR A 303 -2.82 -2.47 -33.61
CA THR A 303 -1.83 -2.00 -34.59
C THR A 303 -2.24 -2.26 -36.05
N GLY A 304 -3.23 -3.11 -36.28
CA GLY A 304 -3.75 -3.44 -37.62
C GLY A 304 -4.87 -2.53 -38.15
N GLU A 305 -5.62 -1.84 -37.27
CA GLU A 305 -6.79 -1.03 -37.67
C GLU A 305 -6.49 0.47 -37.88
N GLY A 306 -5.23 0.89 -37.80
CA GLY A 306 -4.82 2.30 -37.82
C GLY A 306 -4.29 2.90 -39.13
N TYR A 307 -4.31 2.17 -40.26
CA TYR A 307 -3.85 2.71 -41.55
C TYR A 307 -4.77 2.33 -42.73
N ALA A 308 -6.02 2.80 -42.69
CA ALA A 308 -6.82 3.03 -43.91
C ALA A 308 -8.00 3.95 -43.56
N GLY A 309 -7.92 5.22 -43.97
CA GLY A 309 -9.00 6.21 -43.85
C GLY A 309 -8.49 7.62 -43.63
#